data_AF-A0A0F2L8R0-F1
#
_entry.id   AF-A0A0F2L8R0-F1
#
_cell.length_a   1.000
_cell.length_b   1.000
_cell.length_c   1.000
_cell.angle_alpha   90.00
_cell.angle_beta   90.00
_cell.angle_gamma   90.00
#
_symmetry.space_group_name_H-M   'P 1'
#
loop_
_entity.id
_entity.type
_entity.pdbx_description
1 polymer ?
#
loop_
_entity_poly.entity_id
_entity_poly.type
_entity_poly.pdbx_seq_one_letter_code
_entity_poly.pdbx_strand_id
1 'polypeptide(L)'
;MQSFANLVRVLFRNYYRSVDLSEVDDLRSREFGFQFFDKEGMIRHMGFRDENELRQYLITYAPSHVYYSAAVYRDPTNQDMDAKGWLGADLIFDIDGDHLPTQGCQGVELMTLECLNDATEEVNKLLDSLIEDFGFSESSIKVFFSGHRGYHVHIE
;
A
#
# COMPACT_ATOMS: atom_id res chain seq x y z
N MET A 1 0.02 8.31 -27.57
CA MET A 1 0.52 7.75 -26.29
C MET A 1 1.03 8.81 -25.33
N GLN A 2 1.98 9.69 -25.71
CA GLN A 2 2.48 10.76 -24.82
C GLN A 2 1.38 11.68 -24.26
N SER A 3 0.39 12.04 -25.07
CA SER A 3 -0.74 12.88 -24.66
C SER A 3 -1.64 12.22 -23.61
N PHE A 4 -1.84 10.91 -23.70
CA PHE A 4 -2.66 10.15 -22.75
C PHE A 4 -1.94 9.99 -21.40
N ALA A 5 -0.66 9.63 -21.41
CA ALA A 5 0.14 9.55 -20.19
C ALA A 5 0.19 10.90 -19.46
N ASN A 6 0.30 12.01 -20.20
CA ASN A 6 0.23 13.35 -19.63
C ASN A 6 -1.14 13.66 -19.01
N LEU A 7 -2.24 13.23 -19.64
CA LEU A 7 -3.58 13.36 -19.05
C LEU A 7 -3.71 12.57 -17.75
N VAL A 8 -3.28 11.31 -17.73
CA VAL A 8 -3.31 10.47 -16.53
C VAL A 8 -2.51 11.11 -15.39
N ARG A 9 -1.32 11.66 -15.68
CA ARG A 9 -0.52 12.41 -14.69
C ARG A 9 -1.27 13.61 -14.11
N VAL A 10 -2.04 14.33 -14.92
CA VAL A 10 -2.87 15.45 -14.45
C VAL A 10 -3.98 14.94 -13.51
N LEU A 11 -4.60 13.80 -13.83
CA LEU A 11 -5.62 13.18 -12.98
C LEU A 11 -5.02 12.74 -11.63
N PHE A 12 -3.87 12.05 -11.63
CA PHE A 12 -3.17 11.64 -10.41
C PHE A 12 -2.77 12.86 -9.56
N ARG A 13 -2.20 13.89 -10.19
CA ARG A 13 -1.87 15.14 -9.49
C ARG A 13 -3.09 15.78 -8.82
N ASN A 14 -4.24 15.78 -9.49
CA ASN A 14 -5.47 16.32 -8.93
C ASN A 14 -5.97 15.46 -7.76
N TYR A 15 -5.92 14.13 -7.89
CA TYR A 15 -6.27 13.19 -6.81
C TYR A 15 -5.39 13.40 -5.56
N TYR A 16 -4.08 13.53 -5.72
CA TYR A 16 -3.16 13.75 -4.60
C TYR A 16 -3.37 15.07 -3.84
N ARG A 17 -4.10 16.04 -4.41
CA ARG A 17 -4.45 17.29 -3.68
C ARG A 17 -5.41 17.05 -2.53
N SER A 18 -6.26 16.02 -2.62
CA SER A 18 -7.33 15.78 -1.65
C SER A 18 -7.27 14.39 -1.02
N VAL A 19 -6.25 13.58 -1.32
CA VAL A 19 -6.08 12.25 -0.70
C VAL A 19 -5.94 12.40 0.82
N ASP A 20 -6.63 11.55 1.57
CA ASP A 20 -6.40 11.47 3.01
C ASP A 20 -5.06 10.79 3.28
N LEU A 21 -4.19 11.43 4.07
CA LEU A 21 -2.88 10.88 4.44
C LEU A 21 -2.82 10.53 5.93
N SER A 22 -3.91 10.77 6.67
CA SER A 22 -3.98 10.48 8.10
C SER A 22 -4.01 8.98 8.41
N GLU A 23 -4.26 8.14 7.41
CA GLU A 23 -4.22 6.68 7.52
C GLU A 23 -2.78 6.11 7.61
N VAL A 24 -1.76 6.92 7.34
CA VAL A 24 -0.35 6.49 7.42
C VAL A 24 0.18 6.71 8.84
N ASP A 25 0.09 5.66 9.66
CA ASP A 25 0.67 5.67 11.00
C ASP A 25 2.20 5.79 10.95
N ASP A 26 2.81 6.36 11.99
CA ASP A 26 4.27 6.52 12.13
C ASP A 26 4.98 7.16 10.92
N LEU A 27 4.30 8.01 10.13
CA LEU A 27 4.78 8.58 8.87
C LEU A 27 6.26 9.01 8.87
N ARG A 28 6.73 9.64 9.96
CA ARG A 28 8.12 10.14 10.10
C ARG A 28 9.18 9.04 10.16
N SER A 29 8.78 7.85 10.59
CA SER A 29 9.63 6.70 10.85
C SER A 29 9.51 5.65 9.73
N ARG A 30 8.69 5.91 8.69
CA ARG A 30 8.51 5.00 7.56
C ARG A 30 9.38 5.39 6.37
N GLU A 31 9.92 4.38 5.69
CA GLU A 31 10.54 4.55 4.37
C GLU A 31 9.44 4.59 3.32
N PHE A 32 9.52 5.55 2.39
CA PHE A 32 8.64 5.63 1.24
C PHE A 32 9.33 5.18 -0.06
N GLY A 33 8.54 4.53 -0.90
CA GLY A 33 8.92 4.07 -2.23
C GLY A 33 7.97 4.62 -3.30
N PHE A 34 8.50 5.01 -4.45
CA PHE A 34 7.73 5.62 -5.53
C PHE A 34 8.11 5.04 -6.90
N GLN A 35 7.11 4.79 -7.75
CA GLN A 35 7.31 4.52 -9.18
C GLN A 35 6.65 5.62 -10.01
N PHE A 36 7.17 5.85 -11.21
CA PHE A 36 6.74 6.96 -12.07
C PHE A 36 6.41 6.46 -13.49
N PHE A 37 5.47 7.12 -14.16
CA PHE A 37 5.04 6.72 -15.52
C PHE A 37 6.14 6.82 -16.60
N ASP A 38 7.24 7.54 -16.35
CA ASP A 38 8.30 7.82 -17.34
C ASP A 38 9.68 7.30 -16.92
N LYS A 39 9.75 6.50 -15.87
CA LYS A 39 11.01 5.94 -15.38
C LYS A 39 10.80 4.48 -15.00
N GLU A 40 11.76 3.65 -15.34
CA GLU A 40 11.82 2.29 -14.84
C GLU A 40 12.35 2.24 -13.42
N GLY A 41 11.88 1.25 -12.66
CA GLY A 41 12.30 1.02 -11.28
C GLY A 41 11.56 1.87 -10.24
N MET A 42 11.95 1.65 -8.98
CA MET A 42 11.39 2.33 -7.82
C MET A 42 12.44 3.25 -7.20
N ILE A 43 12.05 4.49 -6.89
CA ILE A 43 12.82 5.40 -6.04
C ILE A 43 12.50 5.06 -4.59
N ARG A 44 13.52 4.80 -3.78
CA ARG A 44 13.42 4.32 -2.39
C ARG A 44 14.21 5.20 -1.43
N HIS A 45 14.25 4.84 -0.15
CA HIS A 45 14.97 5.58 0.90
C HIS A 45 14.48 7.03 1.05
N MET A 46 13.19 7.26 0.79
CA MET A 46 12.54 8.54 1.00
C MET A 46 11.87 8.57 2.37
N GLY A 47 11.75 9.74 2.96
CA GLY A 47 11.10 9.96 4.25
C GLY A 47 10.57 11.39 4.31
N PHE A 48 9.55 11.60 5.13
CA PHE A 48 8.83 12.87 5.21
C PHE A 48 8.63 13.27 6.67
N ARG A 49 8.69 14.56 6.96
CA ARG A 49 8.53 15.10 8.32
C ARG A 49 7.07 15.20 8.72
N ASP A 50 6.16 15.33 7.77
CA ASP A 50 4.73 15.40 8.02
C ASP A 50 3.94 15.14 6.72
N GLU A 51 2.62 15.04 6.87
CA GLU A 51 1.68 14.86 5.76
C GLU A 51 1.75 15.98 4.72
N ASN A 52 2.08 17.22 5.13
CA ASN A 52 2.16 18.33 4.17
C ASN A 52 3.35 18.15 3.24
N GLU A 53 4.50 17.75 3.78
CA GLU A 53 5.70 17.47 2.98
C GLU A 53 5.46 16.32 2.01
N LEU A 54 4.86 15.21 2.47
CA LEU A 54 4.46 14.09 1.61
C LEU A 54 3.47 14.54 0.53
N ARG A 55 2.43 15.30 0.90
CA ARG A 55 1.41 15.81 -0.04
C ARG A 55 2.03 16.69 -1.12
N GLN A 56 2.92 17.62 -0.75
CA GLN A 56 3.61 18.46 -1.74
C GLN A 56 4.44 17.60 -2.69
N TYR A 57 5.17 16.60 -2.18
CA TYR A 57 5.92 15.67 -3.02
C TYR A 57 5.01 14.94 -4.03
N LEU A 58 3.89 14.38 -3.56
CA LEU A 58 2.93 13.68 -4.41
C LEU A 58 2.33 14.60 -5.50
N ILE A 59 1.97 15.84 -5.17
CA ILE A 59 1.42 16.81 -6.13
C ILE A 59 2.49 17.23 -7.15
N THR A 60 3.71 17.49 -6.70
CA THR A 60 4.81 17.93 -7.56
C THR A 60 5.15 16.85 -8.59
N TYR A 61 5.43 15.63 -8.10
CA TYR A 61 5.99 14.57 -8.94
C TYR A 61 4.96 13.64 -9.56
N ALA A 62 3.75 13.55 -8.98
CA ALA A 62 2.64 12.71 -9.46
C ALA A 62 3.09 11.26 -9.80
N PRO A 63 3.60 10.50 -8.82
CA PRO A 63 3.99 9.11 -9.00
C PRO A 63 2.81 8.25 -9.48
N SER A 64 3.09 7.14 -10.17
CA SER A 64 2.08 6.16 -10.58
C SER A 64 1.79 5.14 -9.48
N HIS A 65 2.78 4.85 -8.63
CA HIS A 65 2.62 3.99 -7.45
C HIS A 65 3.33 4.62 -6.26
N VAL A 66 2.71 4.50 -5.10
CA VAL A 66 3.19 5.03 -3.82
C VAL A 66 3.15 3.89 -2.81
N TYR A 67 4.26 3.69 -2.12
CA TYR A 67 4.41 2.67 -1.09
C TYR A 67 5.05 3.31 0.15
N TYR A 68 4.75 2.74 1.31
CA TYR A 68 5.54 2.95 2.52
C TYR A 68 5.91 1.59 3.12
N SER A 69 6.96 1.55 3.93
CA SER A 69 7.44 0.32 4.55
C SER A 69 6.52 -0.16 5.68
N ALA A 70 6.26 -1.46 5.73
CA ALA A 70 5.71 -2.11 6.92
C ALA A 70 6.62 -1.93 8.15
N ALA A 71 7.94 -1.84 7.90
CA ALA A 71 8.92 -1.58 8.94
C ALA A 71 8.97 -0.10 9.36
N VAL A 72 9.23 0.10 10.64
CA VAL A 72 9.45 1.39 11.29
C VAL A 72 10.92 1.54 11.62
N TYR A 73 11.52 2.68 11.29
CA TYR A 73 12.95 2.96 11.41
C TYR A 73 13.21 4.24 12.18
N ARG A 74 14.39 4.33 12.81
CA ARG A 74 14.87 5.58 13.41
C ARG A 74 15.32 6.59 12.35
N ASP A 75 15.96 6.13 11.27
CA ASP A 75 16.38 6.92 10.12
C ASP A 75 15.91 6.23 8.82
N PRO A 76 14.66 6.46 8.39
CA PRO A 76 14.10 5.77 7.22
C PRO A 76 14.80 6.15 5.90
N THR A 77 15.51 7.29 5.87
CA THR A 77 16.19 7.84 4.68
C THR A 77 17.61 7.33 4.48
N ASN A 78 18.13 6.58 5.45
CA ASN A 78 19.47 6.00 5.34
C ASN A 78 19.55 5.04 4.14
N GLN A 79 20.66 5.08 3.39
CA GLN A 79 20.87 4.17 2.26
C GLN A 79 21.32 2.79 2.72
N ASP A 80 21.98 2.71 3.87
CA ASP A 80 22.40 1.46 4.48
C ASP A 80 21.28 0.92 5.39
N MET A 81 20.81 -0.28 5.11
CA MET A 81 19.70 -0.93 5.81
C MET A 81 20.01 -1.17 7.29
N ASP A 82 21.24 -1.58 7.62
CA ASP A 82 21.64 -1.83 9.00
C ASP A 82 21.72 -0.51 9.79
N ALA A 83 22.09 0.57 9.10
CA ALA A 83 22.18 1.90 9.68
C ALA A 83 20.82 2.60 9.86
N LYS A 84 19.73 2.13 9.23
CA LYS A 84 18.38 2.69 9.42
C LYS A 84 17.89 2.62 10.86
N GLY A 85 18.39 1.65 11.62
CA GLY A 85 17.97 1.40 13.00
C GLY A 85 16.50 0.97 13.08
N TRP A 86 16.22 -0.26 12.65
CA TRP A 86 14.90 -0.89 12.72
C TRP A 86 14.32 -0.88 14.15
N LEU A 87 13.06 -0.49 14.27
CA LEU A 87 12.35 -0.36 15.54
C LEU A 87 11.22 -1.40 15.70
N GLY A 88 10.67 -1.87 14.58
CA GLY A 88 9.52 -2.76 14.55
C GLY A 88 8.97 -2.87 13.13
N ALA A 89 7.93 -3.69 12.96
CA ALA A 89 7.17 -3.74 11.72
C ALA A 89 5.72 -4.12 12.02
N ASP A 90 4.81 -3.61 11.21
CA ASP A 90 3.41 -4.04 11.22
C ASP A 90 3.33 -5.50 10.77
N LEU A 91 2.29 -6.19 11.23
CA LEU A 91 1.94 -7.50 10.66
C LEU A 91 0.97 -7.26 9.51
N ILE A 92 1.38 -7.63 8.30
CA ILE A 92 0.59 -7.43 7.08
C ILE A 92 0.37 -8.76 6.38
N PHE A 93 -0.86 -9.00 5.96
CA PHE A 93 -1.25 -10.10 5.08
C PHE A 93 -1.70 -9.54 3.74
N ASP A 94 -1.32 -10.22 2.66
CA ASP A 94 -1.72 -9.88 1.29
C ASP A 94 -2.52 -11.06 0.72
N ILE A 95 -3.78 -10.78 0.37
CA ILE A 95 -4.69 -11.72 -0.29
C ILE A 95 -4.73 -11.35 -1.77
N ASP A 96 -3.84 -11.95 -2.57
CA ASP A 96 -3.76 -11.71 -4.01
C ASP A 96 -4.71 -12.64 -4.77
N GLY A 97 -5.75 -12.06 -5.38
CA GLY A 97 -6.84 -12.80 -5.99
C GLY A 97 -6.39 -13.73 -7.10
N ASP A 98 -5.45 -13.34 -7.96
CA ASP A 98 -4.98 -14.20 -9.07
C ASP A 98 -4.19 -15.45 -8.61
N HIS A 99 -3.79 -15.48 -7.32
CA HIS A 99 -3.15 -16.63 -6.69
C HIS A 99 -4.11 -17.50 -5.87
N LEU A 100 -5.38 -17.09 -5.73
CA LEU A 100 -6.36 -17.87 -4.99
C LEU A 100 -6.75 -19.13 -5.79
N PRO A 101 -6.70 -20.32 -5.16
CA PRO A 101 -7.08 -21.58 -5.79
C PRO A 101 -8.61 -21.77 -5.77
N THR A 102 -9.36 -20.70 -6.06
CA THR A 102 -10.83 -20.69 -6.05
C THR A 102 -11.38 -20.63 -7.47
N GLN A 103 -12.63 -21.07 -7.63
CA GLN A 103 -13.24 -21.14 -8.96
C GLN A 103 -13.38 -19.75 -9.63
N GLY A 104 -13.66 -18.71 -8.86
CA GLY A 104 -13.82 -17.34 -9.38
C GLY A 104 -12.51 -16.70 -9.82
N CYS A 105 -11.39 -17.11 -9.22
CA CYS A 105 -10.07 -16.53 -9.44
C CYS A 105 -9.15 -17.36 -10.34
N GLN A 106 -9.38 -18.66 -10.48
CA GLN A 106 -8.47 -19.51 -11.22
C GLN A 106 -8.55 -19.24 -12.72
N GLY A 107 -7.43 -18.80 -13.31
CA GLY A 107 -7.30 -18.60 -14.75
C GLY A 107 -7.96 -17.32 -15.29
N VAL A 108 -8.35 -16.38 -14.42
CA VAL A 108 -8.79 -15.05 -14.86
C VAL A 108 -7.59 -14.15 -15.17
N GLU A 109 -7.61 -13.52 -16.35
CA GLU A 109 -6.58 -12.54 -16.76
C GLU A 109 -6.86 -11.15 -16.18
N LEU A 110 -8.14 -10.83 -15.94
CA LEU A 110 -8.60 -9.57 -15.38
C LEU A 110 -9.49 -9.83 -14.17
N MET A 111 -9.50 -8.88 -13.25
CA MET A 111 -10.30 -9.01 -12.05
C MET A 111 -11.81 -9.03 -12.34
N THR A 112 -12.49 -10.05 -11.84
CA THR A 112 -13.93 -10.23 -11.93
C THR A 112 -14.57 -9.97 -10.58
N LEU A 113 -15.87 -9.67 -10.58
CA LEU A 113 -16.64 -9.57 -9.33
C LEU A 113 -16.67 -10.91 -8.57
N GLU A 114 -16.63 -12.03 -9.28
CA GLU A 114 -16.58 -13.37 -8.69
C GLU A 114 -15.26 -13.58 -7.94
N CYS A 115 -14.11 -13.27 -8.55
CA CYS A 115 -12.83 -13.38 -7.87
C CYS A 115 -12.71 -12.39 -6.69
N LEU A 116 -13.25 -11.17 -6.81
CA LEU A 116 -13.27 -10.24 -5.68
C LEU A 116 -14.11 -10.75 -4.50
N ASN A 117 -15.22 -11.45 -4.78
CA ASN A 117 -16.02 -12.09 -3.74
C ASN A 117 -15.24 -13.23 -3.08
N ASP A 118 -14.61 -14.11 -3.86
CA ASP A 118 -13.74 -15.17 -3.33
C ASP A 118 -12.62 -14.59 -2.43
N ALA A 119 -11.94 -13.54 -2.90
CA ALA A 119 -10.91 -12.86 -2.11
C ALA A 119 -11.47 -12.23 -0.83
N THR A 120 -12.69 -11.69 -0.87
CA THR A 120 -13.37 -11.16 0.32
C THR A 120 -13.69 -12.27 1.31
N GLU A 121 -14.11 -13.45 0.85
CA GLU A 121 -14.34 -14.61 1.72
C GLU A 121 -13.04 -15.07 2.40
N GLU A 122 -11.91 -15.09 1.69
CA GLU A 122 -10.61 -15.41 2.29
C GLU A 122 -10.16 -14.35 3.30
N VAL A 123 -10.42 -13.07 3.05
CA VAL A 123 -10.20 -12.00 4.05
C VAL A 123 -11.03 -12.26 5.31
N ASN A 124 -12.31 -12.60 5.19
CA ASN A 124 -13.16 -12.84 6.37
C ASN A 124 -12.64 -14.01 7.22
N LYS A 125 -12.20 -15.12 6.59
CA LYS A 125 -11.60 -16.25 7.31
C LYS A 125 -10.33 -15.84 8.06
N LEU A 126 -9.51 -14.99 7.45
CA LEU A 126 -8.32 -14.43 8.09
C LEU A 126 -8.69 -13.55 9.28
N LEU A 127 -9.69 -12.67 9.13
CA LEU A 127 -10.17 -11.80 10.21
C LEU A 127 -10.68 -12.63 11.41
N ASP A 128 -11.49 -13.65 11.14
CA ASP A 128 -11.98 -14.57 12.18
C ASP A 128 -10.81 -15.19 12.95
N SER A 129 -9.79 -15.70 12.24
CA SER A 129 -8.60 -16.28 12.87
C SER A 129 -7.83 -15.25 13.70
N LEU A 130 -7.60 -14.04 13.16
CA LEU A 130 -6.87 -12.98 13.85
C LEU A 130 -7.56 -12.53 15.15
N ILE A 131 -8.89 -12.47 15.15
CA ILE A 131 -9.68 -12.00 16.29
C ILE A 131 -9.90 -13.13 17.30
N GLU A 132 -10.39 -14.29 16.84
CA GLU A 132 -10.81 -15.38 17.72
C GLU A 132 -9.63 -16.20 18.27
N ASP A 133 -8.64 -16.50 17.41
CA ASP A 133 -7.53 -17.38 17.79
C ASP A 133 -6.31 -16.60 18.29
N PHE A 134 -5.98 -15.47 17.65
CA PHE A 134 -4.82 -14.66 18.01
C PHE A 134 -5.15 -13.49 18.97
N GLY A 135 -6.43 -13.18 19.17
CA GLY A 135 -6.88 -12.20 20.16
C GLY A 135 -6.59 -10.75 19.79
N PHE A 136 -6.38 -10.45 18.51
CA PHE A 136 -6.26 -9.06 18.06
C PHE A 136 -7.60 -8.34 18.18
N SER A 137 -7.55 -7.05 18.53
CA SER A 137 -8.76 -6.23 18.58
C SER A 137 -9.21 -5.87 17.16
N GLU A 138 -10.51 -5.80 16.91
CA GLU A 138 -11.02 -5.29 15.63
C GLU A 138 -10.50 -3.88 15.33
N SER A 139 -10.32 -3.04 16.36
CA SER A 139 -9.80 -1.68 16.21
C SER A 139 -8.33 -1.59 15.78
N SER A 140 -7.54 -2.65 15.96
CA SER A 140 -6.14 -2.72 15.52
C SER A 140 -6.00 -3.31 14.11
N ILE A 141 -7.10 -3.72 13.47
CA ILE A 141 -7.08 -4.32 12.15
C ILE A 141 -7.64 -3.33 11.13
N LYS A 142 -6.86 -3.07 10.07
CA LYS A 142 -7.29 -2.26 8.93
C LYS A 142 -7.28 -3.12 7.67
N VAL A 143 -8.35 -3.06 6.89
CA VAL A 143 -8.46 -3.79 5.62
C VAL A 143 -8.49 -2.80 4.47
N PHE A 144 -7.57 -2.98 3.53
CA PHE A 144 -7.43 -2.13 2.36
C PHE A 144 -7.65 -2.94 1.10
N PHE A 145 -8.41 -2.39 0.15
CA PHE A 145 -8.34 -2.90 -1.21
C PHE A 145 -6.98 -2.55 -1.81
N SER A 146 -6.27 -3.54 -2.36
CA SER A 146 -4.93 -3.38 -2.98
C SER A 146 -4.89 -2.34 -4.12
N GLY A 147 -6.05 -1.95 -4.65
CA GLY A 147 -6.19 -1.10 -5.81
C GLY A 147 -6.21 -1.87 -7.13
N HIS A 148 -6.09 -3.20 -7.09
CA HIS A 148 -6.10 -4.02 -8.30
C HIS A 148 -6.89 -5.32 -8.18
N ARG A 149 -6.37 -6.32 -7.44
CA ARG A 149 -6.85 -7.72 -7.54
C ARG A 149 -7.04 -8.42 -6.20
N GLY A 150 -6.95 -7.69 -5.11
CA GLY A 150 -6.86 -8.30 -3.79
C GLY A 150 -6.99 -7.31 -2.66
N TYR A 151 -6.66 -7.77 -1.46
CA TYR A 151 -6.77 -6.99 -0.23
C TYR A 151 -5.50 -7.11 0.61
N HIS A 152 -5.16 -6.03 1.31
CA HIS A 152 -4.16 -6.06 2.36
C HIS A 152 -4.86 -5.96 3.72
N VAL A 153 -4.47 -6.80 4.66
CA VAL A 153 -4.92 -6.74 6.05
C VAL A 153 -3.73 -6.34 6.91
N HIS A 154 -3.83 -5.17 7.52
CA HIS A 154 -2.79 -4.57 8.36
C HIS A 154 -3.17 -4.69 9.83
N ILE A 155 -2.22 -5.07 10.66
CA ILE A 155 -2.32 -5.06 12.11
C ILE A 155 -1.25 -4.11 12.62
N GLU A 156 -1.71 -2.96 13.13
CA GLU A 156 -0.92 -1.77 13.50
C GLU A 156 -1.20 -1.36 14.96
#